data_AF-A0A7J4D0K9-F1
#
_entry.id   AF-A0A7J4D0K9-F1
#
_cell.length_a   1.000
_cell.length_b   1.000
_cell.length_c   1.000
_cell.angle_alpha   90.00
_cell.angle_beta   90.00
_cell.angle_gamma   90.00
#
_symmetry.space_group_name_H-M   'P 1'
#
loop_
_entity.id
_entity.type
_entity.pdbx_description
1 polymer ?
#
loop_
_entity_poly.entity_id
_entity_poly.type
_entity_poly.pdbx_seq_one_letter_code
_entity_poly.pdbx_strand_id
1 'polypeptide(L)'
;MSFAPGHVSLTFAVWPDEDPLKMGSTGIGLVLPQGVHCAVVDEQSESSENVVICGGKQIKDPVTSRALELIGFGNQGLTIYLRRDLPLGFGLGISGSSALAACLELEKDFEKSVKAAHQAEVEYKTGLGDVMAISASLKENIFPSIVIRESPGYGGEVITYPVKDKMVICLSGLGRDTSQILNNSEWTEIINTASLGIQLTNVNLRTAIKTGR
;
A
#
# COMPACT_ATOMS: atom_id res chain seq x y z
N MET A 1 -2.63 18.76 -2.48
CA MET A 1 -2.00 17.89 -1.47
C MET A 1 -2.96 16.76 -1.16
N SER A 2 -2.52 15.55 -1.47
CA SER A 2 -3.25 14.31 -1.29
C SER A 2 -2.74 13.58 -0.04
N PHE A 3 -3.50 12.57 0.38
CA PHE A 3 -3.15 11.71 1.50
C PHE A 3 -3.52 10.27 1.18
N ALA A 4 -2.66 9.33 1.57
CA ALA A 4 -2.97 7.91 1.61
C ALA A 4 -2.51 7.31 2.95
N PRO A 5 -3.39 6.62 3.70
CA PRO A 5 -3.04 6.02 4.97
C PRO A 5 -2.05 4.86 4.81
N GLY A 6 -1.35 4.53 5.90
CA GLY A 6 -0.57 3.31 5.99
C GLY A 6 -1.45 2.08 6.23
N HIS A 7 -0.91 0.89 5.95
CA HIS A 7 -1.61 -0.37 6.14
C HIS A 7 -0.67 -1.43 6.70
N VAL A 8 -1.15 -2.23 7.64
CA VAL A 8 -0.42 -3.38 8.18
C VAL A 8 -1.24 -4.65 7.97
N SER A 9 -0.64 -5.64 7.29
CA SER A 9 -1.23 -6.97 7.20
C SER A 9 -1.10 -7.69 8.54
N LEU A 10 -2.19 -8.28 9.01
CA LEU A 10 -2.21 -9.18 10.17
C LEU A 10 -1.99 -10.63 9.71
N THR A 11 -2.65 -11.04 8.63
CA THR A 11 -2.47 -12.33 7.96
C THR A 11 -2.79 -12.16 6.49
N PHE A 12 -2.13 -12.89 5.60
CA PHE A 12 -2.40 -12.79 4.17
C PHE A 12 -2.01 -14.06 3.42
N ALA A 13 -2.74 -14.36 2.35
CA ALA A 13 -2.39 -15.40 1.40
C ALA A 13 -2.03 -14.77 0.05
N VAL A 14 -0.94 -15.24 -0.55
CA VAL A 14 -0.43 -14.79 -1.84
C VAL A 14 -1.17 -15.52 -2.95
N TRP A 15 -1.70 -14.75 -3.91
CA TRP A 15 -2.35 -15.25 -5.11
C TRP A 15 -1.55 -14.79 -6.33
N PRO A 16 -0.67 -15.66 -6.86
CA PRO A 16 0.15 -15.30 -8.00
C PRO A 16 -0.68 -15.29 -9.29
N ASP A 17 -0.35 -14.35 -10.17
CA ASP A 17 -0.84 -14.27 -11.55
C ASP A 17 0.26 -13.67 -12.43
N GLU A 18 0.27 -13.96 -13.73
CA GLU A 18 1.19 -13.32 -14.68
C GLU A 18 0.80 -11.86 -14.96
N ASP A 19 -0.49 -11.54 -14.86
CA ASP A 19 -1.01 -10.19 -14.96
C ASP A 19 -0.85 -9.46 -13.61
N PRO A 20 -0.03 -8.39 -13.53
CA PRO A 20 0.18 -7.64 -12.29
C PRO A 20 -1.12 -7.08 -11.69
N LEU A 21 -2.17 -6.88 -12.49
CA LEU A 21 -3.46 -6.39 -12.01
C LEU A 21 -4.30 -7.48 -11.36
N LYS A 22 -4.07 -8.75 -11.70
CA LYS A 22 -4.77 -9.90 -11.09
C LYS A 22 -4.01 -10.47 -9.92
N MET A 23 -2.67 -10.39 -9.97
CA MET A 23 -1.81 -10.81 -8.87
C MET A 23 -2.12 -9.98 -7.62
N GLY A 24 -2.22 -10.63 -6.47
CA GLY A 24 -2.43 -9.91 -5.23
C GLY A 24 -2.47 -10.81 -4.02
N SER A 25 -3.19 -10.37 -2.99
CA SER A 25 -3.34 -11.14 -1.75
C SER A 25 -4.73 -11.01 -1.16
N THR A 26 -5.21 -12.10 -0.57
CA THR A 26 -6.34 -12.06 0.37
C THR A 26 -5.82 -11.98 1.79
N GLY A 27 -6.68 -11.63 2.75
CA GLY A 27 -6.29 -11.61 4.16
C GLY A 27 -6.90 -10.47 4.95
N ILE A 28 -6.38 -10.30 6.17
CA ILE A 28 -6.90 -9.33 7.14
C ILE A 28 -5.78 -8.34 7.46
N GLY A 29 -6.12 -7.06 7.55
CA GLY A 29 -5.18 -6.00 7.89
C GLY A 29 -5.83 -4.86 8.67
N LEU A 30 -5.01 -3.89 9.03
CA LEU A 30 -5.44 -2.63 9.63
C LEU A 30 -4.97 -1.47 8.75
N VAL A 31 -5.88 -0.56 8.42
CA VAL A 31 -5.52 0.74 7.85
C VAL A 31 -5.41 1.75 8.98
N LEU A 32 -4.33 2.52 8.95
CA LEU A 32 -3.91 3.42 10.01
C LEU A 32 -4.35 4.86 9.72
N PRO A 33 -4.57 5.70 10.74
CA PRO A 33 -4.88 7.11 10.50
C PRO A 33 -3.64 7.92 10.08
N GLN A 34 -2.44 7.40 10.26
CA GLN A 34 -1.17 7.97 9.76
C GLN A 34 -0.81 7.36 8.41
N GLY A 35 -0.07 8.10 7.58
CA GLY A 35 0.33 7.59 6.28
C GLY A 35 1.30 8.51 5.55
N VAL A 36 0.97 8.80 4.29
CA VAL A 36 1.80 9.61 3.40
C VAL A 36 0.99 10.76 2.86
N HIS A 37 1.53 11.97 3.00
CA HIS A 37 1.04 13.16 2.34
C HIS A 37 1.91 13.45 1.13
N CYS A 38 1.26 13.83 0.02
CA CYS A 38 1.96 14.15 -1.22
C CYS A 38 1.52 15.51 -1.77
N ALA A 39 2.49 16.28 -2.25
CA ALA A 39 2.27 17.44 -3.10
C ALA A 39 3.16 17.31 -4.32
N VAL A 40 2.65 17.68 -5.49
CA VAL A 40 3.42 17.68 -6.74
C VAL A 40 3.47 19.10 -7.28
N VAL A 41 4.67 19.53 -7.67
CA VAL A 41 4.94 20.85 -8.22
C VAL A 41 5.65 20.69 -9.55
N ASP A 42 5.15 21.37 -10.57
CA ASP A 42 5.92 21.64 -11.78
C ASP A 42 6.79 22.88 -11.52
N GLU A 43 8.08 22.65 -11.26
CA GLU A 43 9.05 23.73 -11.00
C GLU A 43 9.61 24.33 -12.30
N GLN A 44 9.08 23.95 -13.47
CA GLN A 44 9.59 24.34 -14.79
C GLN A 44 11.08 24.00 -14.95
N SER A 45 11.46 22.82 -14.46
CA SER A 45 12.80 22.29 -14.58
C SER A 45 13.21 22.16 -16.05
N GLU A 46 14.47 22.46 -16.36
CA GLU A 46 15.05 22.18 -17.68
C GLU A 46 15.18 20.66 -17.95
N SER A 47 15.18 19.86 -16.89
CA SER A 47 15.17 18.40 -16.98
C SER A 47 13.75 17.87 -17.07
N SER A 48 13.53 16.90 -17.95
CA SER A 48 12.30 16.12 -17.98
C SER A 48 12.24 15.04 -16.90
N GLU A 49 13.32 14.77 -16.16
CA GLU A 49 13.29 13.74 -15.10
C GLU A 49 12.44 14.18 -13.90
N ASN A 50 11.52 13.33 -13.46
CA ASN A 50 10.77 13.57 -12.23
C ASN A 50 11.66 13.31 -11.01
N VAL A 51 11.54 14.16 -9.99
CA VAL A 51 12.33 14.07 -8.76
C VAL A 51 11.43 13.82 -7.56
N VAL A 52 11.76 12.85 -6.72
CA VAL A 52 11.05 12.57 -5.46
C VAL A 52 11.85 13.12 -4.29
N ILE A 53 11.22 13.97 -3.47
CA ILE A 53 11.81 14.59 -2.28
C ILE A 53 11.07 14.10 -1.04
N CYS A 54 11.81 13.56 -0.07
CA CYS A 54 11.26 13.14 1.23
C CYS A 54 12.19 13.61 2.35
N GLY A 55 11.65 14.30 3.36
CA GLY A 55 12.45 14.83 4.47
C GLY A 55 13.52 15.84 4.01
N GLY A 56 13.24 16.62 2.97
CA GLY A 56 14.15 17.62 2.42
C GLY A 56 15.32 17.06 1.60
N LYS A 57 15.30 15.76 1.27
CA LYS A 57 16.32 15.12 0.44
C LYS A 57 15.69 14.46 -0.77
N GLN A 58 16.36 14.54 -1.91
CA GLN A 58 16.04 13.72 -3.07
C GLN A 58 16.28 12.25 -2.72
N ILE A 59 15.29 11.40 -2.99
CA ILE A 59 15.33 9.97 -2.76
C ILE A 59 15.00 9.23 -4.05
N LYS A 60 15.41 7.95 -4.13
CA LYS A 60 14.89 7.03 -5.14
C LYS A 60 13.63 6.38 -4.60
N ASP A 61 12.52 6.56 -5.31
CA ASP A 61 11.26 5.89 -5.01
C ASP A 61 10.68 5.25 -6.27
N PRO A 62 11.18 4.06 -6.65
CA PRO A 62 10.86 3.47 -7.94
C PRO A 62 9.38 3.09 -8.07
N VAL A 63 8.72 2.75 -6.96
CA VAL A 63 7.28 2.43 -6.93
C VAL A 63 6.47 3.68 -7.23
N THR A 64 6.78 4.81 -6.58
CA THR A 64 6.11 6.09 -6.85
C THR A 64 6.37 6.56 -8.28
N SER A 65 7.62 6.55 -8.74
CA SER A 65 7.97 6.94 -10.11
C SER A 65 7.20 6.11 -11.14
N ARG A 66 7.14 4.79 -10.93
CA ARG A 66 6.43 3.88 -11.84
C ARG A 66 4.92 4.11 -11.84
N ALA A 67 4.31 4.33 -10.68
CA ALA A 67 2.89 4.64 -10.61
C ALA A 67 2.54 5.93 -11.39
N LEU A 68 3.40 6.95 -11.31
CA LEU A 68 3.26 8.18 -12.09
C LEU A 68 3.41 7.96 -13.60
N GLU A 69 4.36 7.12 -14.03
CA GLU A 69 4.46 6.71 -15.44
C GLU A 69 3.17 6.07 -15.93
N LEU A 70 2.59 5.15 -15.16
CA LEU A 70 1.37 4.41 -15.52
C LEU A 70 0.14 5.31 -15.67
N ILE A 71 0.08 6.45 -14.97
CA ILE A 71 -0.99 7.44 -15.16
C ILE A 71 -0.68 8.51 -16.23
N GLY A 72 0.50 8.45 -16.86
CA GLY A 72 0.92 9.34 -17.94
C GLY A 72 1.78 10.54 -17.52
N PHE A 73 2.21 10.58 -16.26
CA PHE A 73 3.03 11.66 -15.69
C PHE A 73 4.50 11.26 -15.51
N GLY A 74 4.97 10.27 -16.28
CA GLY A 74 6.39 9.90 -16.32
C GLY A 74 7.22 10.93 -17.07
N ASN A 75 8.41 11.24 -16.53
CA ASN A 75 9.38 12.14 -17.14
C ASN A 75 8.81 13.49 -17.62
N GLN A 76 8.16 14.22 -16.71
CA GLN A 76 7.60 15.56 -16.96
C GLN A 76 8.31 16.68 -16.20
N GLY A 77 9.48 16.42 -15.59
CA GLY A 77 10.20 17.42 -14.80
C GLY A 77 9.51 17.79 -13.49
N LEU A 78 8.61 16.93 -13.00
CA LEU A 78 7.82 17.19 -11.79
C LEU A 78 8.65 16.95 -10.53
N THR A 79 8.42 17.77 -9.51
CA THR A 79 8.96 17.57 -8.16
C THR A 79 7.86 17.06 -7.24
N ILE A 80 8.06 15.83 -6.73
CA ILE A 80 7.12 15.10 -5.88
C ILE A 80 7.59 15.17 -4.43
N TYR A 81 6.89 15.96 -3.63
CA TYR A 81 7.17 16.13 -2.21
C TYR A 81 6.35 15.13 -1.38
N LEU A 82 7.04 14.21 -0.71
CA LEU A 82 6.46 13.24 0.20
C LEU A 82 6.76 13.59 1.66
N ARG A 83 5.73 13.60 2.50
CA ARG A 83 5.86 13.54 3.97
C ARG A 83 5.29 12.22 4.47
N ARG A 84 6.14 11.39 5.06
CA ARG A 84 5.76 10.09 5.64
C ARG A 84 5.65 10.23 7.15
N ASP A 85 4.49 9.90 7.69
CA ASP A 85 4.27 9.86 9.14
C ASP A 85 4.80 8.55 9.76
N LEU A 86 5.03 7.52 8.93
CA LEU A 86 5.45 6.18 9.31
C LEU A 86 6.70 5.75 8.52
N PRO A 87 7.58 4.91 9.09
CA PRO A 87 8.82 4.52 8.44
C PRO A 87 8.58 3.51 7.31
N LEU A 88 9.33 3.69 6.22
CA LEU A 88 9.41 2.71 5.13
C LEU A 88 10.17 1.45 5.58
N GLY A 89 9.78 0.27 5.09
CA GLY A 89 10.48 -1.00 5.34
C GLY A 89 10.05 -1.75 6.61
N PHE A 90 9.06 -1.23 7.35
CA PHE A 90 8.54 -1.85 8.58
C PHE A 90 7.20 -2.58 8.39
N GLY A 91 6.80 -2.89 7.15
CA GLY A 91 5.54 -3.60 6.86
C GLY A 91 4.29 -2.75 7.08
N LEU A 92 4.39 -1.44 6.89
CA LEU A 92 3.30 -0.45 7.09
C LEU A 92 2.70 0.07 5.77
N GLY A 93 2.96 -0.62 4.65
CA GLY A 93 2.39 -0.29 3.33
C GLY A 93 2.81 1.07 2.75
N ILE A 94 3.90 1.66 3.26
CA ILE A 94 4.27 3.06 2.96
C ILE A 94 4.75 3.27 1.53
N SER A 95 5.28 2.25 0.86
CA SER A 95 5.57 2.32 -0.59
C SER A 95 4.28 2.48 -1.40
N GLY A 96 3.30 1.61 -1.16
CA GLY A 96 1.97 1.68 -1.77
C GLY A 96 1.23 2.97 -1.44
N SER A 97 1.28 3.44 -0.19
CA SER A 97 0.72 4.74 0.21
C SER A 97 1.40 5.90 -0.51
N SER A 98 2.74 5.86 -0.67
CA SER A 98 3.48 6.91 -1.39
C SER A 98 3.06 6.98 -2.85
N ALA A 99 3.01 5.83 -3.52
CA ALA A 99 2.58 5.72 -4.91
C ALA A 99 1.14 6.19 -5.10
N LEU A 100 0.21 5.73 -4.26
CA LEU A 100 -1.20 6.11 -4.34
C LEU A 100 -1.40 7.61 -4.07
N ALA A 101 -0.77 8.16 -3.03
CA ALA A 101 -0.86 9.59 -2.75
C ALA A 101 -0.34 10.42 -3.93
N ALA A 102 0.80 10.04 -4.53
CA ALA A 102 1.34 10.74 -5.69
C ALA A 102 0.40 10.69 -6.89
N CYS A 103 -0.21 9.53 -7.19
CA CYS A 103 -1.21 9.43 -8.25
C CYS A 103 -2.44 10.30 -7.97
N LEU A 104 -2.98 10.26 -6.76
CA LEU A 104 -4.15 11.05 -6.36
C LEU A 104 -3.92 12.56 -6.40
N GLU A 105 -2.67 13.01 -6.31
CA GLU A 105 -2.35 14.45 -6.44
C GLU A 105 -2.44 14.94 -7.89
N LEU A 106 -2.23 14.06 -8.87
CA LEU A 106 -2.17 14.40 -10.29
C LEU A 106 -3.36 13.91 -11.12
N GLU A 107 -4.00 12.83 -10.69
CA GLU A 107 -5.09 12.16 -11.39
C GLU A 107 -6.40 12.26 -10.60
N LYS A 108 -7.47 12.71 -11.28
CA LYS A 108 -8.80 12.89 -10.69
C LYS A 108 -9.59 11.59 -10.67
N ASP A 109 -9.29 10.67 -11.58
CA ASP A 109 -9.87 9.33 -11.56
C ASP A 109 -9.21 8.49 -10.45
N PHE A 110 -9.97 8.29 -9.37
CA PHE A 110 -9.55 7.51 -8.22
C PHE A 110 -9.16 6.08 -8.61
N GLU A 111 -9.95 5.41 -9.44
CA GLU A 111 -9.72 4.01 -9.80
C GLU A 111 -8.48 3.89 -10.69
N LYS A 112 -8.24 4.87 -11.58
CA LYS A 112 -6.98 4.94 -12.34
C LYS A 112 -5.76 5.10 -11.44
N SER A 113 -5.86 5.90 -10.38
CA SER A 113 -4.79 6.08 -9.38
C SER A 113 -4.52 4.80 -8.60
N VAL A 114 -5.58 4.11 -8.14
CA VAL A 114 -5.49 2.83 -7.42
C VAL A 114 -4.87 1.76 -8.31
N LYS A 115 -5.32 1.66 -9.57
CA LYS A 115 -4.79 0.70 -10.54
C LYS A 115 -3.29 0.87 -10.75
N ALA A 116 -2.85 2.11 -10.98
CA ALA A 116 -1.43 2.40 -11.22
C ALA A 116 -0.55 2.12 -10.00
N ALA A 117 -0.99 2.55 -8.81
CA ALA A 117 -0.26 2.29 -7.57
C ALA A 117 -0.17 0.79 -7.25
N HIS A 118 -1.26 0.05 -7.44
CA HIS A 118 -1.29 -1.40 -7.24
C HIS A 118 -0.33 -2.11 -8.20
N GLN A 119 -0.42 -1.80 -9.50
CA GLN A 119 0.45 -2.38 -10.50
C GLN A 119 1.93 -2.11 -10.20
N ALA A 120 2.29 -0.88 -9.81
CA ALA A 120 3.67 -0.55 -9.44
C ALA A 120 4.17 -1.36 -8.23
N GLU A 121 3.36 -1.51 -7.18
CA GLU A 121 3.70 -2.31 -6.00
C GLU A 121 4.00 -3.77 -6.36
N VAL A 122 3.17 -4.36 -7.23
CA VAL A 122 3.29 -5.74 -7.69
C VAL A 122 4.52 -5.91 -8.59
N GLU A 123 4.75 -5.02 -9.55
CA GLU A 123 5.92 -5.05 -10.45
C GLU A 123 7.24 -5.00 -9.64
N TYR A 124 7.29 -4.18 -8.58
CA TYR A 124 8.45 -4.08 -7.69
C TYR A 124 8.45 -5.09 -6.53
N LYS A 125 7.41 -5.93 -6.41
CA LYS A 125 7.26 -6.95 -5.35
C LYS A 125 7.40 -6.36 -3.94
N THR A 126 6.85 -5.17 -3.75
CA THR A 126 6.93 -4.42 -2.49
C THR A 126 5.69 -4.62 -1.62
N GLY A 127 4.58 -5.04 -2.23
CA GLY A 127 3.35 -5.45 -1.57
C GLY A 127 2.33 -5.98 -2.58
N LEU A 128 1.32 -6.69 -2.08
CA LEU A 128 0.32 -7.40 -2.88
C LEU A 128 -1.14 -7.05 -2.53
N GLY A 129 -1.34 -6.32 -1.44
CA GLY A 129 -2.69 -6.00 -0.94
C GLY A 129 -2.79 -4.67 -0.21
N ASP A 130 -1.68 -3.94 -0.07
CA ASP A 130 -1.65 -2.67 0.66
C ASP A 130 -2.50 -1.62 -0.03
N VAL A 131 -2.28 -1.41 -1.33
CA VAL A 131 -3.03 -0.42 -2.12
C VAL A 131 -4.53 -0.69 -2.12
N MET A 132 -4.95 -1.96 -2.23
CA MET A 132 -6.37 -2.34 -2.21
C MET A 132 -7.02 -2.13 -0.84
N ALA A 133 -6.30 -2.43 0.24
CA ALA A 133 -6.76 -2.13 1.60
C ALA A 133 -6.92 -0.64 1.85
N ILE A 134 -5.90 0.12 1.47
CA ILE A 134 -5.82 1.58 1.61
C ILE A 134 -6.94 2.24 0.79
N SER A 135 -7.13 1.84 -0.45
CA SER A 135 -8.13 2.44 -1.35
C SER A 135 -9.56 2.21 -0.87
N ALA A 136 -9.88 1.02 -0.37
CA ALA A 136 -11.19 0.73 0.19
C ALA A 136 -11.52 1.64 1.38
N SER A 137 -10.56 1.81 2.30
CA SER A 137 -10.74 2.67 3.46
C SER A 137 -10.81 4.16 3.10
N LEU A 138 -10.06 4.61 2.08
CA LEU A 138 -10.16 5.96 1.51
C LEU A 138 -11.53 6.24 0.91
N LYS A 139 -12.07 5.29 0.14
CA LYS A 139 -13.38 5.42 -0.53
C LYS A 139 -14.53 5.59 0.47
N GLU A 140 -14.44 4.90 1.60
CA GLU A 140 -15.42 4.99 2.68
C GLU A 140 -15.10 6.09 3.71
N ASN A 141 -13.91 6.69 3.63
CA ASN A 141 -13.37 7.67 4.59
C ASN A 141 -13.36 7.12 6.04
N ILE A 142 -12.90 5.86 6.19
CA ILE A 142 -12.85 5.16 7.48
C ILE A 142 -11.40 4.86 7.86
N PHE A 143 -10.88 5.59 8.85
CA PHE A 143 -9.57 5.32 9.44
C PHE A 143 -9.57 5.70 10.94
N PRO A 144 -9.04 4.84 11.83
CA PRO A 144 -8.55 3.50 11.56
C PRO A 144 -9.66 2.50 11.19
N SER A 145 -9.30 1.50 10.39
CA SER A 145 -10.22 0.42 9.99
C SER A 145 -9.54 -0.95 10.03
N ILE A 146 -10.34 -1.99 10.23
CA ILE A 146 -9.99 -3.37 9.87
C ILE A 146 -10.42 -3.56 8.42
N VAL A 147 -9.55 -4.18 7.64
CA VAL A 147 -9.83 -4.52 6.24
C VAL A 147 -9.76 -6.03 6.07
N ILE A 148 -10.68 -6.58 5.27
CA ILE A 148 -10.70 -7.97 4.87
C ILE A 148 -10.68 -7.99 3.35
N ARG A 149 -9.58 -8.48 2.76
CA ARG A 149 -9.45 -8.70 1.32
C ARG A 149 -9.96 -10.10 1.01
N GLU A 150 -11.13 -10.20 0.39
CA GLU A 150 -11.78 -11.48 0.09
C GLU A 150 -11.33 -12.06 -1.25
N SER A 151 -10.98 -11.22 -2.21
CA SER A 151 -10.38 -11.63 -3.48
C SER A 151 -9.12 -10.83 -3.82
N PRO A 152 -8.15 -11.43 -4.54
CA PRO A 152 -6.87 -10.81 -4.84
C PRO A 152 -6.95 -9.82 -6.01
N GLY A 153 -5.90 -9.00 -6.13
CA GLY A 153 -5.66 -8.13 -7.27
C GLY A 153 -6.46 -6.82 -7.26
N TYR A 154 -6.21 -6.00 -8.28
CA TYR A 154 -6.99 -4.81 -8.57
C TYR A 154 -8.43 -5.17 -8.92
N GLY A 155 -9.38 -4.46 -8.32
CA GLY A 155 -10.81 -4.76 -8.41
C GLY A 155 -11.26 -5.91 -7.49
N GLY A 156 -10.36 -6.48 -6.69
CA GLY A 156 -10.71 -7.43 -5.64
C GLY A 156 -11.65 -6.81 -4.58
N GLU A 157 -12.46 -7.66 -3.98
CA GLU A 157 -13.43 -7.30 -2.95
C GLU A 157 -12.73 -7.07 -1.61
N VAL A 158 -12.97 -5.90 -1.02
CA VAL A 158 -12.41 -5.50 0.26
C VAL A 158 -13.53 -4.98 1.15
N ILE A 159 -13.72 -5.62 2.30
CA ILE A 159 -14.68 -5.21 3.31
C ILE A 159 -13.95 -4.41 4.39
N THR A 160 -14.52 -3.27 4.79
CA THR A 160 -13.94 -2.41 5.82
C THR A 160 -14.82 -2.34 7.08
N TYR A 161 -14.19 -2.25 8.24
CA TYR A 161 -14.87 -2.09 9.53
C TYR A 161 -14.18 -0.99 10.35
N PRO A 162 -14.92 0.02 10.85
CA PRO A 162 -14.32 1.09 11.65
C PRO A 162 -13.77 0.58 12.97
N VAL A 163 -12.59 1.05 13.36
CA VAL A 163 -11.98 0.78 14.67
C VAL A 163 -12.20 1.98 15.58
N LYS A 164 -12.90 1.78 16.70
CA LYS A 164 -13.14 2.81 17.72
C LYS A 164 -12.15 2.73 18.88
N ASP A 165 -11.50 1.58 19.04
CA ASP A 165 -10.53 1.34 20.09
C ASP A 165 -9.21 2.07 19.83
N LYS A 166 -8.51 2.42 20.90
CA LYS A 166 -7.13 2.90 20.79
C LYS A 166 -6.20 1.72 20.55
N MET A 167 -5.27 1.88 19.62
CA MET A 167 -4.23 0.89 19.32
C MET A 167 -2.84 1.50 19.40
N VAL A 168 -1.85 0.68 19.71
CA VAL A 168 -0.43 1.02 19.70
C VAL A 168 0.28 0.01 18.81
N ILE A 169 1.07 0.51 17.86
CA ILE A 169 1.91 -0.31 17.00
C ILE A 169 3.35 -0.15 17.48
N CYS A 170 3.93 -1.24 17.97
CA CYS A 170 5.32 -1.28 18.39
C CYS A 170 6.18 -1.80 17.24
N LEU A 171 7.01 -0.94 16.67
CA LEU A 171 7.98 -1.31 15.65
C LEU A 171 9.25 -1.83 16.34
N SER A 172 9.68 -3.04 15.98
CA SER A 172 10.87 -3.68 16.53
C SER A 172 11.75 -4.23 15.41
N GLY A 173 13.07 -4.16 15.60
CA GLY A 173 14.06 -4.64 14.64
C GLY A 173 14.34 -3.66 13.50
N LEU A 174 14.95 -4.18 12.43
CA LEU A 174 15.42 -3.39 11.27
C LEU A 174 14.46 -3.45 10.06
N GLY A 175 13.29 -4.07 10.23
CA GLY A 175 12.42 -4.41 9.11
C GLY A 175 12.92 -5.63 8.32
N ARG A 176 12.18 -6.00 7.27
CA ARG A 176 12.56 -7.04 6.30
C ARG A 176 12.27 -6.53 4.90
N ASP A 177 13.09 -6.93 3.94
CA ASP A 177 12.85 -6.65 2.53
C ASP A 177 11.71 -7.55 2.02
N THR A 178 10.54 -6.95 1.78
CA THR A 178 9.34 -7.67 1.30
C THR A 178 9.63 -8.42 -0.01
N SER A 179 10.46 -7.86 -0.88
CA SER A 179 10.76 -8.47 -2.17
C SER A 179 11.52 -9.79 -2.01
N GLN A 180 12.38 -9.92 -1.00
CA GLN A 180 13.09 -11.16 -0.71
C GLN A 180 12.16 -12.25 -0.17
N ILE A 181 11.11 -11.86 0.56
CA ILE A 181 10.09 -12.78 1.07
C ILE A 181 9.21 -13.27 -0.08
N LEU A 182 8.69 -12.36 -0.91
CA LEU A 182 7.76 -12.69 -1.99
C LEU A 182 8.42 -13.45 -3.16
N ASN A 183 9.75 -13.33 -3.33
CA ASN A 183 10.50 -14.10 -4.33
C ASN A 183 10.89 -15.51 -3.86
N ASN A 184 10.59 -15.87 -2.62
CA ASN A 184 10.95 -17.17 -2.06
C ASN A 184 9.70 -18.05 -1.95
N SER A 185 9.70 -19.17 -2.68
CA SER A 185 8.59 -20.11 -2.72
C SER A 185 8.34 -20.79 -1.37
N GLU A 186 9.39 -21.07 -0.59
CA GLU A 186 9.28 -21.66 0.75
C GLU A 186 8.58 -20.70 1.72
N TRP A 187 8.96 -19.41 1.69
CA TRP A 187 8.25 -18.40 2.47
C TRP A 187 6.79 -18.25 2.04
N THR A 188 6.53 -18.28 0.74
CA THR A 188 5.17 -18.19 0.19
C THR A 188 4.30 -19.37 0.63
N GLU A 189 4.86 -20.58 0.64
CA GLU A 189 4.18 -21.78 1.15
C GLU A 189 3.84 -21.63 2.63
N ILE A 190 4.82 -21.24 3.48
CA ILE A 190 4.61 -21.01 4.91
C ILE A 190 3.49 -19.97 5.15
N ILE A 191 3.54 -18.85 4.45
CA ILE A 191 2.55 -17.77 4.55
C ILE A 191 1.15 -18.27 4.19
N ASN A 192 1.04 -19.01 3.08
CA ASN A 192 -0.23 -19.52 2.59
C ASN A 192 -0.80 -20.60 3.52
N THR A 193 0.04 -21.52 4.03
CA THR A 193 -0.39 -22.52 5.02
C THR A 193 -0.92 -21.89 6.29
N ALA A 194 -0.30 -20.80 6.76
CA ALA A 194 -0.74 -20.09 7.95
C ALA A 194 -2.05 -19.30 7.74
N SER A 195 -2.31 -18.82 6.51
CA SER A 195 -3.36 -17.83 6.27
C SER A 195 -4.60 -18.37 5.54
N LEU A 196 -4.46 -19.40 4.70
CA LEU A 196 -5.57 -19.93 3.91
C LEU A 196 -6.64 -20.56 4.80
N GLY A 197 -7.91 -20.25 4.52
CA GLY A 197 -9.05 -20.76 5.28
C GLY A 197 -9.35 -20.01 6.57
N ILE A 198 -8.56 -18.99 6.93
CA ILE A 198 -8.90 -18.10 8.03
C ILE A 198 -10.18 -17.31 7.70
N GLN A 199 -11.15 -17.39 8.61
CA GLN A 199 -12.37 -16.58 8.56
C GLN A 199 -12.48 -15.74 9.83
N LEU A 200 -12.84 -14.46 9.66
CA LEU A 200 -13.05 -13.57 10.78
C LEU A 200 -14.55 -13.48 11.10
N THR A 201 -14.96 -14.07 12.23
CA THR A 201 -16.32 -13.92 12.76
C THR A 201 -16.34 -12.84 13.85
N ASN A 202 -17.45 -12.10 13.97
CA ASN A 202 -17.61 -11.01 14.94
C ASN A 202 -16.47 -9.99 14.90
N VAL A 203 -16.34 -9.31 13.75
CA VAL A 203 -15.20 -8.43 13.44
C VAL A 203 -15.06 -7.30 14.46
N ASN A 204 -13.94 -7.29 15.18
CA ASN A 204 -13.49 -6.20 16.03
C ASN A 204 -11.95 -6.26 16.15
N LEU A 205 -11.34 -5.24 16.74
CA LEU A 205 -9.87 -5.14 16.81
C LEU A 205 -9.24 -6.34 17.52
N ARG A 206 -9.88 -6.85 18.58
CA ARG A 206 -9.36 -8.00 19.34
C ARG A 206 -9.42 -9.29 18.52
N THR A 207 -10.52 -9.54 17.80
CA THR A 207 -10.63 -10.73 16.95
C THR A 207 -9.63 -10.66 15.80
N ALA A 208 -9.51 -9.52 15.13
CA ALA A 208 -8.55 -9.32 14.05
C ALA A 208 -7.10 -9.60 14.50
N ILE A 209 -6.66 -8.99 15.61
CA ILE A 209 -5.30 -9.18 16.15
C ILE A 209 -5.04 -10.64 16.57
N LYS A 210 -6.04 -11.31 17.18
CA LYS A 210 -5.91 -12.71 17.58
C LYS A 210 -5.75 -13.63 16.38
N THR A 211 -6.45 -13.33 15.29
CA THR A 211 -6.42 -14.11 14.06
C THR A 211 -5.10 -13.96 13.30
N GLY A 212 -4.46 -12.79 13.37
CA GLY A 212 -3.15 -12.57 12.74
C GLY A 212 -1.93 -12.99 13.57
N ARG A 213 -2.11 -13.76 14.64
CA ARG A 213 -1.03 -14.33 15.45
C ARG A 213 -0.84 -15.80 15.12
#